data_AF-A0A926EWC1-F1
#
_entry.id   AF-A0A926EWC1-F1
#
_cell.length_a   1.000
_cell.length_b   1.000
_cell.length_c   1.000
_cell.angle_alpha   90.00
_cell.angle_beta   90.00
_cell.angle_gamma   90.00
#
_symmetry.space_group_name_H-M   'P 1'
#
loop_
_entity.id
_entity.type
_entity.pdbx_description
1 polymer ?
#
loop_
_entity_poly.entity_id
_entity_poly.type
_entity_poly.pdbx_seq_one_letter_code
_entity_poly.pdbx_strand_id
1 'polypeptide(L)'
;MIVRRDKSFEINSLFPNTDWYEEGNYVIDETKTENHELIEKIKRYSPFMELVIKDDKLVDIIPNEELKIEQDLLESLIPTPEEVFRAEIDLQIINILQEADLI
;
A
#
# COMPACT_ATOMS: atom_id res chain seq x y z
N MET A 1 3.45 -10.70 13.60
CA MET A 1 3.45 -10.01 12.29
C MET A 1 4.52 -10.62 11.43
N ILE A 2 4.23 -10.88 10.15
CA ILE A 2 5.24 -11.26 9.15
C ILE A 2 5.49 -10.09 8.21
N VAL A 3 6.75 -9.89 7.81
CA VAL A 3 7.15 -8.90 6.82
C VAL A 3 7.89 -9.63 5.70
N ARG A 4 7.42 -9.42 4.47
CA ARG A 4 7.98 -10.03 3.26
C ARG A 4 9.13 -9.18 2.70
N ARG A 5 9.91 -9.78 1.80
CA ARG A 5 11.02 -9.10 1.11
C ARG A 5 10.56 -7.99 0.16
N ASP A 6 9.32 -8.06 -0.33
CA ASP A 6 8.69 -7.00 -1.10
C ASP A 6 8.18 -5.83 -0.22
N LYS A 7 8.47 -5.88 1.08
CA LYS A 7 8.12 -4.88 2.10
C LYS A 7 6.63 -4.86 2.45
N SER A 8 5.82 -5.77 1.90
CA SER A 8 4.46 -6.00 2.41
C SER A 8 4.49 -6.70 3.77
N PHE A 9 3.42 -6.55 4.55
CA PHE A 9 3.28 -7.21 5.84
C PHE A 9 1.91 -7.85 5.99
N GLU A 10 1.83 -8.85 6.85
CA GLU A 10 0.58 -9.45 7.27
C GLU A 10 0.55 -9.68 8.79
N ILE A 11 -0.66 -9.62 9.35
CA ILE A 11 -0.92 -9.73 10.78
C ILE A 11 -1.81 -10.94 11.01
N ASN A 12 -1.48 -11.76 12.00
CA ASN A 12 -2.30 -12.90 12.39
C ASN A 12 -2.39 -12.99 13.91
N SER A 13 -3.56 -12.67 14.47
CA SER A 13 -3.78 -12.66 15.92
C SER A 13 -3.69 -14.05 16.57
N LEU A 14 -3.85 -15.14 15.80
CA LEU A 14 -3.70 -16.51 16.31
C LEU A 14 -2.23 -16.95 16.36
N PHE A 15 -1.37 -16.34 15.53
CA PHE A 15 0.04 -16.67 15.41
C PHE A 15 0.90 -15.39 15.39
N PRO A 16 0.91 -14.61 16.49
CA PRO A 16 1.51 -13.26 16.52
C PRO A 16 3.03 -13.26 16.42
N ASN A 17 3.68 -14.41 16.58
CA ASN A 17 5.14 -14.56 16.74
C ASN A 17 5.73 -15.70 15.89
N THR A 18 5.04 -16.14 14.84
CA THR A 18 5.45 -17.29 14.01
C THR A 18 5.45 -16.89 12.53
N ASP A 19 6.35 -17.46 11.73
CA ASP A 19 6.25 -17.43 10.26
C ASP A 19 5.33 -18.57 9.82
N TRP A 20 4.05 -18.26 9.62
CA TRP A 20 3.01 -19.24 9.32
C TRP A 20 3.07 -19.77 7.88
N TYR A 21 3.87 -19.14 7.01
CA TYR A 21 4.14 -19.64 5.66
C TYR A 21 5.46 -20.44 5.58
N GLU A 22 6.36 -20.30 6.55
CA GLU A 22 7.71 -20.90 6.53
C GLU A 22 8.53 -20.52 5.27
N GLU A 23 8.23 -19.37 4.67
CA GLU A 23 8.86 -18.88 3.43
C GLU A 23 10.11 -18.03 3.68
N GLY A 24 10.59 -17.98 4.92
CA GLY A 24 11.74 -17.16 5.32
C GLY A 24 11.35 -15.67 5.43
N ASN A 25 10.14 -15.41 5.90
CA ASN A 25 9.66 -14.06 6.20
C ASN A 25 10.30 -13.54 7.49
N TYR A 26 10.39 -12.22 7.62
CA TYR A 26 10.81 -11.62 8.88
C TYR A 26 9.64 -11.65 9.86
N VAL A 27 9.85 -12.27 11.03
CA VAL A 27 8.83 -12.37 12.07
C VAL A 27 9.08 -11.34 13.14
N ILE A 28 8.07 -10.53 13.41
CA ILE A 28 8.04 -9.60 14.54
C ILE A 28 6.96 -10.06 15.51
N ASP A 29 7.38 -10.34 16.75
CA ASP A 29 6.50 -10.79 17.82
C ASP A 29 5.64 -9.62 18.34
N GLU A 30 4.36 -9.64 18.02
CA GLU A 30 3.41 -8.58 18.39
C GLU A 30 3.04 -8.56 19.88
N THR A 31 3.38 -9.62 20.61
CA THR A 31 3.09 -9.71 22.06
C THR A 31 4.11 -8.94 22.89
N LYS A 32 5.25 -8.55 22.30
CA LYS A 32 6.31 -7.85 23.01
C LYS A 32 6.21 -6.34 22.83
N THR A 33 6.18 -5.62 23.94
CA THR A 33 6.12 -4.16 23.95
C THR A 33 7.31 -3.51 23.24
N GLU A 34 8.50 -4.13 23.30
CA GLU A 34 9.70 -3.65 22.61
C GLU A 34 9.54 -3.57 21.08
N ASN A 35 8.65 -4.37 20.52
CA ASN A 35 8.38 -4.38 19.08
C ASN A 35 7.29 -3.40 18.64
N HIS A 36 6.57 -2.78 19.59
CA HIS A 36 5.40 -1.95 19.28
C HIS A 36 5.75 -0.79 18.34
N GLU A 37 6.87 -0.11 18.59
CA GLU A 37 7.30 1.01 17.76
C GLU A 37 7.63 0.58 16.33
N LEU A 38 8.36 -0.54 16.17
CA LEU A 38 8.69 -1.11 14.87
C LEU A 38 7.43 -1.53 14.10
N ILE A 39 6.48 -2.17 14.78
CA ILE A 39 5.19 -2.59 14.21
C ILE A 39 4.42 -1.39 13.67
N GLU A 40 4.32 -0.31 14.44
CA GLU A 40 3.61 0.90 14.01
C GLU A 40 4.32 1.62 12.86
N LYS A 41 5.66 1.64 12.85
CA LYS A 41 6.45 2.13 11.71
C LYS A 41 6.14 1.33 10.44
N ILE A 42 6.15 -0.01 10.51
CA ILE A 42 5.87 -0.88 9.36
C ILE A 42 4.45 -0.65 8.83
N LYS A 43 3.44 -0.62 9.70
CA LYS A 43 2.05 -0.36 9.29
C LYS A 43 1.89 0.99 8.57
N ARG A 44 2.64 1.99 9.00
CA ARG A 44 2.56 3.35 8.44
C ARG A 44 3.27 3.48 7.10
N TYR A 45 4.43 2.86 6.96
CA TYR A 45 5.34 3.12 5.85
C TYR A 45 5.44 1.98 4.85
N SER A 46 4.89 0.80 5.11
CA SER A 46 4.79 -0.27 4.12
C SER A 46 3.93 0.17 2.91
N PRO A 47 4.33 -0.14 1.65
CA PRO A 47 5.59 -0.78 1.25
C PRO A 47 6.75 0.21 1.01
N PHE A 48 6.52 1.51 1.20
CA PHE A 48 7.47 2.62 1.03
C PHE A 48 8.50 2.75 2.15
N MET A 49 9.30 1.71 2.33
CA MET A 49 10.33 1.65 3.36
C MET A 49 11.51 0.79 2.92
N GLU A 50 12.65 0.94 3.58
CA GLU A 50 13.77 0.00 3.50
C GLU A 50 13.87 -0.82 4.78
N LEU A 51 14.17 -2.11 4.64
CA LEU A 51 14.29 -3.03 5.77
C LEU A 51 15.72 -2.95 6.34
N VAL A 52 15.83 -2.73 7.65
CA VAL A 52 17.13 -2.79 8.35
C VAL A 52 17.27 -4.17 8.98
N ILE A 53 18.13 -4.99 8.38
CA ILE A 53 18.34 -6.39 8.79
C ILE A 53 19.68 -6.52 9.50
N LYS A 54 19.68 -7.17 10.66
CA LYS A 54 20.87 -7.51 11.43
C LYS A 54 20.76 -8.95 11.94
N ASP A 55 21.79 -9.75 11.72
CA ASP A 55 21.82 -11.16 12.14
C ASP A 55 20.57 -11.94 11.68
N ASP A 56 20.18 -11.75 10.41
CA ASP A 56 18.98 -12.31 9.76
C ASP A 56 17.64 -11.93 10.41
N LYS A 57 17.62 -10.87 11.24
CA LYS A 57 16.40 -10.34 11.87
C LYS A 57 16.13 -8.92 11.41
N LEU A 58 14.86 -8.62 11.17
CA LEU A 58 14.39 -7.26 10.95
C LEU A 58 14.43 -6.51 12.28
N VAL A 59 15.31 -5.52 12.37
CA VAL A 59 15.53 -4.75 13.60
C VAL A 59 14.97 -3.34 13.53
N ASP A 60 14.83 -2.77 12.33
CA ASP A 60 14.20 -1.46 12.11
C ASP A 60 13.75 -1.30 10.66
N ILE A 61 13.11 -0.19 10.35
CA ILE A 61 12.85 0.25 8.96
C ILE A 61 13.28 1.69 8.75
N ILE A 62 13.62 2.04 7.51
CA ILE A 62 13.87 3.43 7.10
C ILE A 62 12.73 3.84 6.17
N PRO A 63 11.86 4.79 6.58
CA PRO A 63 10.79 5.29 5.72
C PRO A 63 11.33 5.92 4.43
N ASN A 64 10.64 5.68 3.32
CA ASN A 64 10.87 6.39 2.07
C ASN A 64 9.62 7.22 1.72
N GLU A 65 9.53 8.39 2.34
CA GLU A 65 8.37 9.29 2.17
C GLU A 65 8.29 9.89 0.75
N GLU A 66 9.43 10.05 0.07
CA GLU A 66 9.47 10.55 -1.30
C GLU A 66 8.76 9.58 -2.26
N LEU A 67 9.08 8.28 -2.20
CA LEU A 67 8.40 7.27 -3.01
C LEU A 67 6.90 7.20 -2.71
N LYS A 68 6.51 7.36 -1.43
CA LYS A 68 5.09 7.40 -1.06
C LYS A 68 4.38 8.59 -1.69
N ILE A 69 4.98 9.79 -1.63
CA ILE A 69 4.43 11.00 -2.25
C ILE A 69 4.31 10.83 -3.76
N GLU A 70 5.35 10.29 -4.41
CA GLU A 70 5.32 10.02 -5.85
C GLU A 70 4.19 9.05 -6.23
N GLN A 71 4.00 7.96 -5.48
CA GLN A 71 2.92 7.02 -5.74
C GLN A 71 1.54 7.64 -5.49
N ASP A 72 1.35 8.35 -4.37
CA ASP A 72 0.10 9.05 -4.05
C ASP A 72 -0.25 10.08 -5.17
N LEU A 73 0.75 10.77 -5.72
CA LEU A 73 0.58 11.69 -6.86
C LEU A 73 0.19 10.92 -8.13
N LEU A 74 0.86 9.82 -8.46
CA LEU A 74 0.53 9.01 -9.64
C LEU A 74 -0.90 8.44 -9.55
N GLU A 75 -1.33 7.98 -8.38
CA GLU A 75 -2.69 7.49 -8.15
C GLU A 75 -3.73 8.60 -8.31
N SER A 76 -3.40 9.82 -7.90
CA SER A 76 -4.30 10.98 -8.08
C SER A 76 -4.49 11.38 -9.55
N LEU A 77 -3.60 10.96 -10.46
CA LEU A 77 -3.74 11.18 -11.90
C LEU A 77 -4.67 10.17 -12.56
N ILE A 78 -4.98 9.06 -11.90
CA ILE A 78 -5.91 8.05 -12.42
C ILE A 78 -7.32 8.58 -12.20
N PRO A 79 -8.11 8.80 -13.26
CA PRO A 79 -9.48 9.28 -13.11
C PRO A 79 -10.29 8.32 -12.26
N THR A 80 -11.09 8.88 -11.36
CA THR A 80 -12.02 8.08 -10.55
C THR A 80 -13.12 7.48 -11.44
N PRO A 81 -13.74 6.36 -11.02
CA PRO A 81 -14.88 5.80 -11.75
C PRO A 81 -16.03 6.79 -11.98
N GLU A 82 -16.22 7.74 -11.04
CA GLU A 82 -17.24 8.79 -11.17
C GLU A 82 -16.87 9.82 -12.24
N GLU A 83 -15.60 10.22 -12.33
CA GLU A 83 -15.12 11.11 -13.39
C GLU A 83 -15.19 10.45 -14.76
N VAL A 84 -14.82 9.17 -14.86
CA VAL A 84 -14.96 8.38 -16.10
C VAL A 84 -16.43 8.33 -16.52
N PHE A 85 -17.33 7.99 -15.60
CA PHE A 85 -18.76 7.91 -15.88
C PHE A 85 -19.37 9.25 -16.33
N ARG A 86 -18.97 10.36 -15.68
CA ARG A 86 -19.39 11.70 -16.11
C ARG A 86 -18.91 12.00 -17.53
N ALA A 87 -17.64 11.73 -17.84
CA ALA A 87 -17.09 11.95 -19.17
C ALA A 87 -17.81 11.10 -20.23
N GLU A 88 -18.18 9.86 -19.92
CA GLU A 88 -18.96 9.00 -20.81
C GLU A 88 -20.35 9.58 -21.11
N ILE A 89 -21.05 10.11 -20.10
CA ILE A 89 -22.34 10.79 -20.29
C ILE A 89 -22.18 12.03 -21.15
N ASP A 90 -21.18 12.87 -20.84
CA ASP A 90 -20.95 14.11 -21.58
C ASP A 90 -20.68 13.81 -23.07
N LEU A 91 -19.90 12.78 -23.38
CA LEU A 91 -19.67 12.32 -24.75
C LEU A 91 -20.95 11.80 -25.43
N GLN A 92 -21.81 11.06 -24.72
CA GLN A 92 -23.10 10.62 -25.26
C GLN A 92 -24.00 11.81 -25.61
N ILE A 93 -24.08 12.81 -24.74
CA ILE A 93 -24.87 14.02 -24.98
C ILE A 93 -24.30 14.78 -26.18
N ILE A 94 -22.99 14.96 -26.26
CA ILE A 94 -22.34 15.62 -27.40
C ILE A 94 -22.69 14.92 -28.71
N ASN A 95 -22.61 13.59 -28.76
CA ASN A 95 -22.97 12.83 -29.95
C ASN A 95 -24.43 13.02 -30.35
N ILE A 96 -25.37 12.98 -29.39
CA ILE A 96 -26.80 13.22 -29.65
C ILE A 96 -27.03 14.62 -30.21
N LEU A 97 -26.37 15.64 -29.65
CA LEU A 97 -26.50 17.02 -30.11
C LEU A 97 -25.94 17.22 -31.53
N GLN A 98 -24.83 16.54 -31.87
CA GLN A 98 -24.28 16.53 -33.22
C GLN A 98 -25.20 15.83 -34.21
N GLU A 99 -25.77 14.68 -33.87
CA GLU A 99 -26.74 13.96 -34.72
C GLU A 99 -28.02 14.78 -34.97
N ALA A 100 -28.40 15.60 -34.00
CA ALA A 100 -29.55 16.51 -34.09
C ALA A 100 -29.23 17.85 -34.78
N ASP A 101 -27.98 18.08 -35.23
CA ASP A 101 -27.52 19.33 -35.86
C ASP A 101 -27.72 20.56 -34.94
N LEU A 102 -27.62 20.34 -33.62
CA LEU A 102 -27.81 21.37 -32.59
C LEU A 102 -26.49 22.04 -32.17
N ILE A 103 -25.35 21.45 -32.51
CA ILE A 103 -23.99 21.97 -32.35
C ILE A 103 -23.07 21.51 -33.49
#